data_AF-A0A2E6I2M7-F1
#
_entry.id   AF-A0A2E6I2M7-F1
#
_cell.length_a   1.000
_cell.length_b   1.000
_cell.length_c   1.000
_cell.angle_alpha   90.00
_cell.angle_beta   90.00
_cell.angle_gamma   90.00
#
_symmetry.space_group_name_H-M   'P 1'
#
loop_
_entity.id
_entity.type
_entity.pdbx_description
1 polymer ?
#
loop_
_entity_poly.entity_id
_entity_poly.type
_entity_poly.pdbx_seq_one_letter_code
_entity_poly.pdbx_strand_id
1 'polypeptide(L)'
;MLIEGYVPGGGFTVARLIRFKPDCKHVPVFLMCSQLTENDIEEGKKLGIVDSLTRPFTDTSTLEQRLQAGLEAQEEAAAESPADPKAPILSELEKIQGLSAMPTGYNEIDKLSKNPETTTEEYASVIELDPGITTQMLRLCNSSAFSFSRQITSAQDAVNLLGLQTVIDFVRTLSVVGAFKAKAQAFDAQEF
;
A
#
# COMPACT_ATOMS: atom_id res chain seq x y z
N MET A 1 8.97 -20.76 15.70
CA MET A 1 7.68 -20.10 15.98
C MET A 1 6.58 -20.82 15.22
N LEU A 2 5.47 -21.16 15.87
CA LEU A 2 4.33 -21.85 15.24
C LEU A 2 3.22 -20.83 14.97
N ILE A 3 2.70 -20.79 13.75
CA ILE A 3 1.61 -19.91 13.33
C ILE A 3 0.44 -20.76 12.86
N GLU A 4 -0.76 -20.46 13.32
CA GLU A 4 -1.99 -21.08 12.79
C GLU A 4 -2.35 -20.46 11.43
N GLY A 5 -2.47 -21.31 10.39
CA GLY A 5 -2.70 -20.85 9.02
C GLY A 5 -4.11 -20.34 8.77
N TYR A 6 -5.11 -20.94 9.43
CA TYR A 6 -6.51 -20.53 9.30
C TYR A 6 -6.95 -19.72 10.52
N VAL A 7 -6.55 -18.46 10.54
CA VAL A 7 -7.18 -17.43 11.38
C VAL A 7 -7.91 -16.47 10.43
N PRO A 8 -9.21 -16.20 10.60
CA PRO A 8 -9.89 -15.17 9.81
C PRO A 8 -9.17 -13.83 10.03
N GLY A 9 -8.47 -13.35 8.99
CA GLY A 9 -7.59 -12.17 9.09
C GLY A 9 -6.09 -12.43 8.83
N GLY A 10 -5.66 -13.67 8.59
CA GLY A 10 -4.41 -13.95 7.87
C GLY A 10 -3.24 -14.50 8.70
N GLY A 11 -3.21 -15.81 8.91
CA GLY A 11 -2.01 -16.51 9.40
C GLY A 11 -0.78 -16.27 8.52
N PHE A 12 -0.97 -16.25 7.20
CA PHE A 12 0.07 -15.90 6.22
C PHE A 12 0.52 -14.44 6.30
N THR A 13 -0.36 -13.51 6.69
CA THR A 13 -0.02 -12.11 6.92
C THR A 13 0.98 -11.98 8.07
N VAL A 14 0.80 -12.75 9.15
CA VAL A 14 1.73 -12.75 10.28
C VAL A 14 3.10 -13.31 9.86
N ALA A 15 3.12 -14.39 9.09
CA ALA A 15 4.36 -14.93 8.53
C ALA A 15 5.09 -13.88 7.65
N ARG A 16 4.35 -13.17 6.78
CA ARG A 16 4.87 -12.07 5.96
C ARG A 16 5.46 -10.94 6.80
N LEU A 17 4.76 -10.49 7.85
CA LEU A 17 5.20 -9.39 8.71
C LEU A 17 6.47 -9.73 9.50
N ILE A 18 6.62 -10.99 9.92
CA ILE A 18 7.82 -11.46 10.62
C ILE A 18 9.02 -11.48 9.68
N ARG A 19 8.83 -11.92 8.42
CA ARG A 19 9.88 -11.92 7.41
C ARG A 19 10.29 -10.52 6.95
N PHE A 20 9.40 -9.53 7.06
CA PHE A 20 9.71 -8.13 6.78
C PHE A 20 10.64 -7.50 7.82
N LYS A 21 10.63 -7.98 9.08
CA LYS A 21 11.52 -7.47 10.12
C LYS A 21 12.93 -8.07 9.98
N PRO A 22 13.98 -7.25 9.78
CA PRO A 22 15.36 -7.74 9.61
C PRO A 22 15.82 -8.56 10.83
N ASP A 23 15.43 -8.14 12.03
CA ASP A 23 15.78 -8.81 13.29
C ASP A 23 15.11 -10.19 13.45
N CYS A 24 14.08 -10.50 12.66
CA CYS A 24 13.32 -11.74 12.78
C CYS A 24 13.50 -12.69 11.57
N LYS A 25 14.36 -12.34 10.59
CA LYS A 25 14.59 -13.16 9.39
C LYS A 25 15.12 -14.56 9.70
N HIS A 26 15.92 -14.71 10.75
CA HIS A 26 16.52 -15.97 11.17
C HIS A 26 15.53 -16.89 11.93
N VAL A 27 14.40 -16.35 12.40
CA VAL A 27 13.48 -17.12 13.24
C VAL A 27 12.75 -18.17 12.40
N PRO A 28 12.78 -19.46 12.80
CA PRO A 28 12.01 -20.49 12.11
C PRO A 28 10.51 -20.27 12.28
N VAL A 29 9.76 -20.33 11.18
CA VAL A 29 8.30 -20.17 11.18
C VAL A 29 7.67 -21.43 10.60
N PHE A 30 6.89 -22.12 11.43
CA PHE A 30 6.14 -23.32 11.07
C PHE A 30 4.66 -22.96 10.97
N LEU A 31 3.99 -23.40 9.92
CA LEU A 31 2.55 -23.20 9.75
C LEU A 31 1.79 -24.41 10.28
N MET A 32 0.73 -24.19 11.04
CA MET A 32 -0.17 -25.24 11.52
C MET A 32 -1.54 -25.08 10.87
N CYS A 33 -2.04 -26.09 10.15
CA CYS A 33 -3.37 -26.03 9.55
C CYS A 33 -4.11 -27.37 9.66
N SER A 34 -5.44 -27.35 9.67
CA SER A 34 -6.29 -28.56 9.61
C SER A 34 -6.59 -28.99 8.18
N GLN A 35 -6.53 -28.06 7.22
CA GLN A 35 -6.72 -28.28 5.79
C GLN A 35 -5.69 -27.42 5.05
N LEU A 36 -4.89 -28.03 4.19
CA LEU A 36 -3.94 -27.33 3.31
C LEU A 36 -4.43 -27.49 1.88
N THR A 37 -4.54 -26.38 1.15
CA THR A 37 -4.61 -26.45 -0.31
C THR A 37 -3.20 -26.44 -0.90
N GLU A 38 -3.03 -26.97 -2.11
CA GLU A 38 -1.72 -26.93 -2.80
C GLU A 38 -1.20 -25.49 -2.95
N ASN A 39 -2.11 -24.54 -3.17
CA ASN A 39 -1.78 -23.11 -3.28
C ASN A 39 -1.24 -22.53 -1.96
N ASP A 40 -1.81 -22.93 -0.81
CA ASP A 40 -1.34 -22.51 0.52
C ASP A 40 0.07 -23.03 0.84
N ILE A 41 0.39 -24.24 0.36
CA ILE A 41 1.71 -24.85 0.53
C ILE A 41 2.74 -24.12 -0.32
N GLU A 42 2.40 -23.82 -1.58
CA GLU A 42 3.26 -23.03 -2.47
C GLU A 42 3.48 -21.61 -1.95
N GLU A 43 2.43 -20.96 -1.46
CA GLU A 43 2.52 -19.62 -0.86
C GLU A 43 3.39 -19.64 0.40
N GLY A 44 3.21 -20.64 1.27
CA GLY A 44 4.05 -20.82 2.45
C GLY A 44 5.54 -20.98 2.11
N LYS A 45 5.87 -21.78 1.11
CA LYS A 45 7.25 -21.94 0.63
C LYS A 45 7.84 -20.61 0.12
N LYS A 46 7.06 -19.84 -0.65
CA LYS A 46 7.47 -18.50 -1.15
C LYS A 46 7.70 -17.50 -0.01
N LEU A 47 7.06 -17.69 1.13
CA LEU A 47 7.18 -16.84 2.32
C LEU A 47 8.30 -17.31 3.28
N GLY A 48 9.06 -18.33 2.93
CA GLY A 48 10.09 -18.89 3.81
C GLY A 48 9.50 -19.54 5.06
N ILE A 49 8.29 -20.12 4.95
CA ILE A 49 7.74 -21.03 5.96
C ILE A 49 8.49 -22.36 5.85
N VAL A 50 8.93 -22.84 7.00
CA VAL A 50 9.85 -23.96 7.15
C VAL A 50 9.16 -25.29 6.85
N ASP A 51 8.00 -25.51 7.45
CA ASP A 51 7.15 -26.68 7.20
C ASP A 51 5.70 -26.35 7.56
N SER A 52 4.77 -27.07 6.92
CA SER A 52 3.33 -27.01 7.16
C SER A 52 2.87 -28.26 7.89
N LEU A 53 2.55 -28.11 9.16
CA LEU A 53 2.15 -29.16 10.08
C LEU A 53 0.62 -29.32 10.05
N THR A 54 0.16 -30.52 9.68
CA THR A 54 -1.28 -30.85 9.63
C THR A 54 -1.77 -31.36 10.98
N ARG A 55 -2.84 -30.74 11.52
CA ARG A 55 -3.55 -31.25 12.71
C ARG A 55 -4.60 -32.30 12.32
N PRO A 56 -4.93 -33.27 13.19
CA PRO A 56 -4.44 -33.48 14.55
C PRO A 56 -3.07 -34.16 14.61
N PHE A 57 -2.27 -33.83 15.62
CA PHE A 57 -0.97 -34.46 15.87
C PHE A 57 -1.20 -35.79 16.62
N THR A 58 -1.41 -36.87 15.87
CA THR A 58 -1.72 -38.18 16.46
C THR A 58 -0.47 -38.88 17.00
N ASP A 59 0.72 -38.52 16.51
CA ASP A 59 2.00 -39.11 16.89
C ASP A 59 3.07 -38.03 17.13
N THR A 60 3.53 -37.93 18.37
CA THR A 60 4.54 -36.95 18.83
C THR A 60 5.90 -37.21 18.20
N SER A 61 6.26 -38.47 17.94
CA SER A 61 7.57 -38.83 17.39
C SER A 61 7.73 -38.35 15.95
N THR A 62 6.65 -38.46 15.15
CA THR A 62 6.58 -37.95 13.79
C THR A 62 6.61 -36.41 13.75
N LEU A 63 5.98 -35.74 14.71
CA LEU A 63 6.01 -34.28 14.81
C LEU A 63 7.42 -33.76 15.14
N GLU A 64 8.10 -34.39 16.09
CA GLU A 64 9.48 -34.04 16.47
C GLU A 64 10.45 -34.21 15.30
N GLN A 65 10.34 -35.30 14.55
CA GLN A 65 11.15 -35.52 13.34
C GLN A 65 10.92 -34.44 12.28
N ARG A 66 9.67 -34.00 12.08
CA ARG A 66 9.34 -32.93 11.12
C ARG A 66 9.84 -31.56 11.58
N LEU A 67 9.73 -31.26 12.87
CA LEU A 67 10.29 -30.03 13.43
C LEU A 67 11.82 -30.00 13.29
N GLN A 68 12.48 -31.12 13.57
CA GLN A 68 13.93 -31.25 13.44
C GLN A 68 14.38 -31.13 11.98
N ALA A 69 13.74 -31.86 11.06
CA ALA A 69 14.04 -31.79 9.64
C ALA A 69 13.80 -30.38 9.06
N GLY A 70 12.77 -29.67 9.53
CA GLY A 70 12.51 -28.29 9.15
C GLY A 70 13.58 -27.32 9.65
N LEU A 71 14.03 -27.47 10.90
CA LEU A 71 15.10 -26.64 11.46
C LEU A 71 16.41 -26.80 10.66
N GLU A 72 16.77 -28.03 10.31
CA GLU A 72 17.96 -28.37 9.53
C GLU A 72 17.87 -27.85 8.08
N ALA A 73 16.71 -28.03 7.41
CA ALA A 73 16.48 -27.53 6.06
C ALA A 73 16.51 -25.99 5.96
N GLN A 74 16.17 -25.28 7.05
CA GLN A 74 16.24 -23.83 7.10
C GLN A 74 17.66 -23.31 7.34
N GLU A 75 18.53 -24.05 8.04
CA GLU A 75 19.95 -23.69 8.17
C GLU A 75 20.67 -23.73 6.82
N GLU A 76 20.34 -24.70 5.96
CA GLU A 76 20.84 -24.76 4.57
C GLU A 76 20.24 -23.64 3.69
N ALA A 77 18.93 -23.36 3.80
CA ALA A 77 18.26 -22.30 3.04
C ALA A 77 18.56 -20.87 3.55
N ALA A 78 19.07 -20.70 4.77
CA ALA A 78 19.51 -19.40 5.28
C ALA A 78 20.84 -18.93 4.64
N ALA A 79 21.62 -19.85 4.06
CA ALA A 79 22.85 -19.54 3.33
C ALA A 79 22.59 -19.04 1.90
N GLU A 80 21.51 -19.49 1.27
CA GLU A 80 21.01 -18.95 0.00
C GLU A 80 19.77 -18.11 0.28
N SER A 81 19.94 -16.81 0.52
CA SER A 81 18.82 -15.89 0.65
C SER A 81 18.30 -15.47 -0.73
N PRO A 82 17.11 -15.91 -1.17
CA PRO A 82 16.36 -15.14 -2.13
C PRO A 82 15.11 -14.58 -1.45
N ALA A 83 15.01 -13.26 -1.45
CA ALA A 83 13.92 -12.54 -2.10
C ALA A 83 13.84 -11.14 -1.49
N ASP A 84 14.00 -10.15 -2.35
CA ASP A 84 13.69 -8.76 -2.04
C ASP A 84 12.26 -8.69 -1.43
N PRO A 85 12.09 -8.21 -0.19
CA PRO A 85 10.80 -8.17 0.49
C PRO A 85 9.74 -7.33 -0.26
N LYS A 86 10.16 -6.55 -1.27
CA LYS A 86 9.29 -5.76 -2.15
C LYS A 86 8.68 -6.57 -3.28
N ALA A 87 9.33 -7.62 -3.77
CA ALA A 87 8.86 -8.42 -4.90
C ALA A 87 7.43 -8.98 -4.72
N PRO A 88 7.05 -9.58 -3.58
CA PRO A 88 5.68 -10.05 -3.40
C PRO A 88 4.67 -8.90 -3.29
N ILE A 89 5.04 -7.77 -2.68
CA ILE A 89 4.16 -6.60 -2.54
C ILE A 89 3.86 -6.00 -3.91
N LEU A 90 4.86 -5.91 -4.79
CA LEU A 90 4.70 -5.41 -6.15
C LEU A 90 3.75 -6.31 -6.97
N SER A 91 3.89 -7.64 -6.85
CA SER A 91 2.99 -8.58 -7.55
C SER A 91 1.54 -8.50 -7.07
N GLU A 92 1.30 -8.14 -5.81
CA GLU A 92 -0.06 -7.87 -5.29
C GLU A 92 -0.55 -6.49 -5.70
N LEU A 93 0.32 -5.49 -5.77
CA LEU A 93 -0.01 -4.14 -6.23
C LEU A 93 -0.45 -4.16 -7.70
N GLU A 94 0.18 -4.98 -8.54
CA GLU A 94 -0.17 -5.18 -9.95
C GLU A 94 -1.55 -5.82 -10.14
N LYS A 95 -2.04 -6.61 -9.18
CA LYS A 95 -3.38 -7.21 -9.21
C LYS A 95 -4.48 -6.21 -8.82
N ILE A 96 -4.13 -5.09 -8.17
CA ILE A 96 -5.08 -4.05 -7.79
C ILE A 96 -5.41 -3.21 -9.03
N GLN A 97 -6.47 -3.60 -9.74
CA GLN A 97 -7.03 -2.77 -10.82
C GLN A 97 -7.67 -1.50 -10.22
N GLY A 98 -7.34 -0.34 -10.79
CA GLY A 98 -7.95 0.94 -10.41
C GLY A 98 -7.16 1.76 -9.38
N LEU A 99 -5.85 1.51 -9.21
CA LEU A 99 -4.95 2.53 -8.64
C LEU A 99 -5.00 3.75 -9.56
N SER A 100 -5.84 4.72 -9.19
CA SER A 100 -5.91 6.00 -9.90
C SER A 100 -4.52 6.63 -9.86
N ALA A 101 -4.01 7.02 -11.03
CA ALA A 101 -2.84 7.86 -11.07
C ALA A 101 -3.16 9.13 -10.26
N MET A 102 -2.38 9.36 -9.20
CA MET A 102 -2.45 10.64 -8.49
C MET A 102 -2.27 11.78 -9.50
N PRO A 103 -2.91 12.94 -9.30
CA PRO A 103 -2.69 14.12 -10.14
C PRO A 103 -1.20 14.37 -10.32
N THR A 104 -0.77 14.67 -11.54
CA THR A 104 0.64 14.77 -11.91
C THR A 104 1.38 15.81 -11.05
N GLY A 105 0.68 16.84 -10.58
CA GLY A 105 1.23 17.85 -9.66
C GLY A 105 1.32 17.45 -8.18
N TYR A 106 0.72 16.34 -7.74
CA TYR A 106 0.65 15.98 -6.31
C TYR A 106 2.02 15.81 -5.66
N ASN A 107 2.93 15.08 -6.32
CA ASN A 107 4.25 14.78 -5.75
C ASN A 107 5.09 16.03 -5.54
N GLU A 108 5.01 17.00 -6.46
CA GLU A 108 5.71 18.27 -6.32
C GLU A 108 5.10 19.11 -5.20
N ILE A 109 3.78 19.16 -5.09
CA ILE A 109 3.07 19.86 -3.99
C ILE A 109 3.38 19.22 -2.63
N ASP A 110 3.51 17.89 -2.55
CA ASP A 110 3.88 17.19 -1.32
C ASP A 110 5.34 17.46 -0.92
N LYS A 111 6.25 17.54 -1.89
CA LYS A 111 7.66 17.95 -1.64
C LYS A 111 7.72 19.37 -1.10
N LEU A 112 7.02 20.30 -1.74
CA LEU A 112 6.91 21.69 -1.31
C LEU A 112 6.34 21.80 0.11
N SER A 113 5.39 20.93 0.49
CA SER A 113 4.77 20.96 1.82
C SER A 113 5.71 20.58 2.98
N LYS A 114 6.83 19.91 2.67
CA LYS A 114 7.85 19.53 3.65
C LYS A 114 8.88 20.62 3.89
N ASN A 115 8.89 21.68 3.08
CA ASN A 115 9.78 22.81 3.24
C ASN A 115 9.01 23.99 3.88
N PRO A 116 9.39 24.43 5.10
CA PRO A 116 8.71 25.54 5.78
C PRO A 116 8.95 26.91 5.13
N GLU A 117 9.94 27.04 4.24
CA GLU A 117 10.28 28.30 3.57
C GLU A 117 9.58 28.48 2.20
N THR A 118 8.69 27.54 1.83
CA THR A 118 8.04 27.57 0.52
C THR A 118 7.06 28.74 0.38
N THR A 119 7.07 29.41 -0.76
CA THR A 119 6.21 30.57 -1.03
C THR A 119 4.92 30.22 -1.79
N THR A 120 3.95 31.14 -1.79
CA THR A 120 2.71 30.99 -2.56
C THR A 120 2.97 30.98 -4.07
N GLU A 121 4.01 31.68 -4.56
CA GLU A 121 4.43 31.64 -5.97
C GLU A 121 4.87 30.24 -6.40
N GLU A 122 5.64 29.53 -5.56
CA GLU A 122 6.15 28.20 -5.87
C GLU A 122 5.00 27.19 -5.98
N TYR A 123 4.02 27.27 -5.08
CA TYR A 123 2.80 26.47 -5.17
C TYR A 123 1.96 26.80 -6.41
N ALA A 124 1.76 28.09 -6.69
CA ALA A 124 1.01 28.52 -7.86
C ALA A 124 1.65 28.00 -9.15
N SER A 125 2.98 28.08 -9.26
CA SER A 125 3.74 27.60 -10.41
C SER A 125 3.54 26.10 -10.65
N VAL A 126 3.57 25.28 -9.59
CA VAL A 126 3.33 23.84 -9.70
C VAL A 126 1.88 23.53 -10.06
N ILE A 127 0.93 24.27 -9.50
CA ILE A 127 -0.50 24.06 -9.77
C ILE A 127 -0.85 24.41 -11.21
N GLU A 128 -0.28 25.49 -11.76
CA GLU A 128 -0.48 25.90 -13.16
C GLU A 128 -0.02 24.85 -14.18
N LEU A 129 0.97 24.03 -13.84
CA LEU A 129 1.43 22.92 -14.67
C LEU A 129 0.42 21.76 -14.74
N ASP A 130 -0.55 21.70 -13.82
CA ASP A 130 -1.60 20.69 -13.79
C ASP A 130 -2.99 21.33 -14.05
N PRO A 131 -3.50 21.23 -15.30
CA PRO A 131 -4.81 21.77 -15.67
C PRO A 131 -5.96 21.18 -14.85
N GLY A 132 -5.83 19.92 -14.38
CA GLY A 132 -6.85 19.23 -13.60
C GLY A 132 -6.99 19.80 -12.19
N ILE A 133 -5.87 20.05 -11.53
CA ILE A 133 -5.83 20.73 -10.22
C ILE A 133 -6.27 22.18 -10.37
N THR A 134 -5.70 22.93 -11.33
CA THR A 134 -6.02 24.34 -11.57
C THR A 134 -7.51 24.56 -11.79
N THR A 135 -8.14 23.78 -12.67
CA THR A 135 -9.57 23.92 -12.99
C THR A 135 -10.47 23.65 -11.78
N GLN A 136 -10.11 22.68 -10.94
CA GLN A 136 -10.88 22.37 -9.74
C GLN A 136 -10.69 23.45 -8.67
N MET A 137 -9.47 23.97 -8.52
CA MET A 137 -9.16 25.04 -7.58
C MET A 137 -9.90 26.34 -7.95
N LEU A 138 -9.86 26.75 -9.21
CA LEU A 138 -10.59 27.92 -9.70
C LEU A 138 -12.11 27.73 -9.55
N ARG A 139 -12.65 26.53 -9.79
CA ARG A 139 -14.08 26.25 -9.54
C ARG A 139 -14.44 26.39 -8.07
N LEU A 140 -13.58 25.94 -7.16
CA LEU A 140 -13.80 26.09 -5.73
C LEU A 140 -13.81 27.57 -5.33
N CYS A 141 -12.81 28.34 -5.73
CA CYS A 141 -12.71 29.77 -5.42
C CYS A 141 -13.88 30.60 -5.97
N ASN A 142 -14.45 30.21 -7.12
CA ASN A 142 -15.61 30.87 -7.72
C ASN A 142 -16.96 30.28 -7.30
N SER A 143 -16.98 29.32 -6.38
CA SER A 143 -18.23 28.75 -5.87
C SER A 143 -18.97 29.74 -4.96
N SER A 144 -20.27 29.51 -4.75
CA SER A 144 -21.10 30.33 -3.87
C SER A 144 -20.60 30.37 -2.42
N ALA A 145 -19.77 29.40 -2.01
CA ALA A 145 -19.13 29.38 -0.69
C ALA A 145 -18.19 30.59 -0.47
N PHE A 146 -17.67 31.16 -1.55
CA PHE A 146 -16.67 32.23 -1.51
C PHE A 146 -17.21 33.59 -2.00
N SER A 147 -18.37 33.63 -2.68
CA SER A 147 -19.22 34.83 -2.94
C SER A 147 -18.48 36.16 -3.17
N PHE A 148 -17.56 36.20 -4.12
CA PHE A 148 -16.76 37.39 -4.44
C PHE A 148 -17.35 38.24 -5.57
N SER A 149 -17.10 39.56 -5.51
CA SER A 149 -17.50 40.51 -6.56
C SER A 149 -16.64 40.43 -7.84
N ARG A 150 -15.49 39.74 -7.78
CA ARG A 150 -14.57 39.54 -8.90
C ARG A 150 -14.30 38.04 -9.07
N GLN A 151 -14.33 37.58 -10.32
CA GLN A 151 -14.01 36.20 -10.68
C GLN A 151 -12.50 35.94 -10.54
N ILE A 152 -12.14 34.83 -9.89
CA ILE A 152 -10.75 34.38 -9.76
C ILE A 152 -10.36 33.59 -11.01
N THR A 153 -9.30 34.02 -11.70
CA THR A 153 -8.88 33.45 -13.00
C THR A 153 -7.44 32.94 -13.04
N SER A 154 -6.62 33.24 -12.02
CA SER A 154 -5.22 32.80 -11.91
C SER A 154 -5.05 31.83 -10.73
N ALA A 155 -4.14 30.86 -10.88
CA ALA A 155 -3.75 29.99 -9.79
C ALA A 155 -3.10 30.78 -8.64
N GLN A 156 -2.30 31.81 -8.95
CA GLN A 156 -1.67 32.65 -7.93
C GLN A 156 -2.70 33.43 -7.10
N ASP A 157 -3.72 34.01 -7.75
CA ASP A 157 -4.84 34.66 -7.05
C ASP A 157 -5.59 33.66 -6.15
N ALA A 158 -5.81 32.43 -6.65
CA ALA A 158 -6.47 31.38 -5.89
C ALA A 158 -5.63 30.89 -4.70
N VAL A 159 -4.31 30.71 -4.85
CA VAL A 159 -3.40 30.31 -3.77
C VAL A 159 -3.32 31.39 -2.70
N ASN A 160 -3.20 32.66 -3.10
CA ASN A 160 -3.17 33.79 -2.17
C ASN A 160 -4.48 33.92 -1.38
N LEU A 161 -5.61 33.64 -2.04
CA LEU A 161 -6.93 33.69 -1.42
C LEU A 161 -7.15 32.54 -0.42
N LEU A 162 -6.79 31.32 -0.80
CA LEU A 162 -7.02 30.12 0.01
C LEU A 162 -5.98 29.97 1.13
N GLY A 163 -4.76 30.46 0.90
CA GLY A 163 -3.60 30.20 1.74
C GLY A 163 -2.99 28.83 1.48
N LEU A 164 -1.70 28.69 1.79
CA LEU A 164 -0.89 27.49 1.51
C LEU A 164 -1.49 26.21 2.12
N GLN A 165 -1.90 26.27 3.39
CA GLN A 165 -2.42 25.09 4.09
C GLN A 165 -3.68 24.53 3.42
N THR A 166 -4.62 25.42 3.09
CA THR A 166 -5.87 25.06 2.40
C THR A 166 -5.60 24.45 1.03
N VAL A 167 -4.61 24.96 0.30
CA VAL A 167 -4.20 24.43 -1.01
C VAL A 167 -3.61 23.03 -0.89
N ILE A 168 -2.76 22.78 0.10
CA ILE A 168 -2.20 21.45 0.37
C ILE A 168 -3.31 20.45 0.67
N ASP A 169 -4.24 20.82 1.54
CA ASP A 169 -5.36 19.96 1.95
C ASP A 169 -6.34 19.71 0.81
N PHE A 170 -6.56 20.72 -0.04
CA PHE A 170 -7.35 20.58 -1.26
C PHE A 170 -6.74 19.54 -2.21
N VAL A 171 -5.44 19.64 -2.50
CA VAL A 171 -4.74 18.72 -3.41
C VAL A 171 -4.71 17.28 -2.88
N ARG A 172 -4.53 17.11 -1.56
CA ARG A 172 -4.67 15.80 -0.89
C ARG A 172 -6.08 15.23 -1.07
N THR A 173 -7.10 16.06 -0.87
CA THR A 173 -8.50 15.67 -1.05
C THR A 173 -8.78 15.25 -2.49
N LEU A 174 -8.29 15.99 -3.48
CA LEU A 174 -8.42 15.64 -4.89
C LEU A 174 -7.82 14.27 -5.23
N SER A 175 -6.69 13.93 -4.59
CA SER A 175 -6.02 12.63 -4.80
C SER A 175 -6.87 11.48 -4.28
N VAL A 176 -7.49 11.66 -3.11
CA VAL A 176 -8.40 10.66 -2.53
C VAL A 176 -9.66 10.52 -3.39
N VAL A 177 -10.29 11.64 -3.78
CA VAL A 177 -11.49 11.63 -4.62
C VAL A 177 -11.21 11.01 -6.00
N GLY A 178 -10.05 11.28 -6.59
CA GLY A 178 -9.59 10.65 -7.82
C GLY A 178 -9.48 9.12 -7.69
N ALA A 179 -8.90 8.64 -6.59
CA ALA A 179 -8.82 7.22 -6.27
C ALA A 179 -10.21 6.55 -6.18
N PHE A 180 -11.17 7.20 -5.51
CA PHE A 180 -12.54 6.68 -5.43
C PHE A 180 -13.29 6.73 -6.76
N LYS A 181 -13.09 7.77 -7.57
CA LYS A 181 -13.74 7.86 -8.89
C LYS A 181 -13.22 6.80 -9.86
N ALA A 182 -11.92 6.51 -9.86
CA ALA A 182 -11.35 5.43 -10.65
C ALA A 182 -11.92 4.05 -10.23
N LYS A 183 -12.10 3.84 -8.93
CA LYS A 183 -12.73 2.62 -8.41
C LYS A 183 -14.21 2.52 -8.80
N ALA A 184 -14.96 3.62 -8.78
CA ALA A 184 -16.35 3.64 -9.22
C ALA A 184 -16.49 3.31 -10.71
N GLN A 185 -15.60 3.85 -11.56
CA GLN A 185 -15.57 3.53 -13.00
C GLN A 185 -15.14 2.08 -13.27
N ALA A 186 -14.22 1.53 -12.47
CA ALA A 186 -13.84 0.12 -12.56
C ALA A 186 -14.97 -0.83 -12.15
N PHE A 187 -15.84 -0.42 -11.22
CA PHE A 187 -17.03 -1.16 -10.84
C PHE A 187 -18.10 -1.16 -11.94
N ASP A 188 -18.32 0.00 -12.58
CA ASP A 188 -19.28 0.16 -13.69
C ASP A 188 -18.87 -0.63 -14.95
N ALA A 189 -17.57 -0.79 -15.18
CA ALA A 189 -17.03 -1.53 -16.32
C ALA A 189 -17.07 -3.07 -16.16
N GLN A 190 -17.40 -3.58 -14.96
CA GLN A 190 -17.50 -5.02 -14.68
C GLN A 190 -18.94 -5.55 -14.65
N GLU A 191 -19.95 -4.71 -14.91
CA GLU A 191 -21.33 -5.14 -15.15
C GLU A 191 -21.68 -5.13 -16.65
N PHE A 192 -20.93 -5.84 -17.50
CA PHE A 192 -21.40 -6.31 -18.83
C PHE A 192 -20.67 -7.57 -19.28
#